data_AF-A0A662QY77-F1
#
_entry.id   AF-A0A662QY77-F1
#
_cell.length_a   1.000
_cell.length_b   1.000
_cell.length_c   1.000
_cell.angle_alpha   90.00
_cell.angle_beta   90.00
_cell.angle_gamma   90.00
#
_symmetry.space_group_name_H-M   'P 1'
#
loop_
_entity.id
_entity.type
_entity.pdbx_description
1 polymer ?
#
loop_
_entity_poly.entity_id
_entity_poly.type
_entity_poly.pdbx_seq_one_letter_code
_entity_poly.pdbx_strand_id
1 'polypeptide(L)' 'MAKAKDSAAMQRMFSNVRVCMKCNAKIRTNKPGKTKCRKCGSKSLRLKSKQMKAGAK' A
#
# COMPACT_ATOMS: atom_id res chain seq x y z
N MET A 1 -18.08 -20.48 -0.41
CA MET A 1 -18.29 -19.49 0.69
C MET A 1 -17.52 -18.21 0.37
N ALA A 2 -18.12 -17.30 -0.39
CA ALA A 2 -17.50 -15.99 -0.67
C ALA A 2 -17.62 -15.13 0.59
N LYS A 3 -16.56 -15.09 1.41
CA LYS A 3 -16.51 -14.24 2.60
C LYS A 3 -16.79 -12.81 2.15
N ALA A 4 -17.87 -12.22 2.67
CA ALA A 4 -18.13 -10.79 2.57
C ALA A 4 -16.83 -10.05 2.86
N LYS A 5 -16.50 -9.04 2.04
CA LYS A 5 -15.31 -8.20 2.17
C LYS A 5 -15.09 -7.86 3.65
N ASP A 6 -14.22 -8.61 4.31
CA ASP A 6 -14.00 -8.46 5.74
C ASP A 6 -13.36 -7.09 5.96
N SER A 7 -14.17 -6.15 6.42
CA SER A 7 -13.82 -4.73 6.50
C SER A 7 -12.57 -4.54 7.38
N ALA A 8 -12.43 -5.37 8.42
CA ALA A 8 -11.27 -5.38 9.31
C ALA A 8 -9.99 -5.83 8.58
N ALA A 9 -10.05 -6.92 7.81
CA ALA A 9 -8.93 -7.37 6.99
C ALA A 9 -8.50 -6.32 5.95
N MET A 10 -9.46 -5.64 5.30
CA MET A 10 -9.15 -4.55 4.37
C MET A 10 -8.46 -3.37 5.05
N GLN A 11 -8.92 -2.96 6.22
CA GLN A 11 -8.27 -1.87 6.96
C GLN A 11 -6.83 -2.23 7.33
N ARG A 12 -6.57 -3.46 7.81
CA ARG A 12 -5.20 -3.92 8.16
C ARG A 12 -4.25 -3.98 6.96
N MET A 13 -4.76 -4.34 5.79
CA MET A 13 -3.94 -4.53 4.59
C MET A 13 -3.68 -3.25 3.79
N PHE A 14 -4.63 -2.30 3.80
CA PHE A 14 -4.58 -1.13 2.91
C PHE A 14 -4.48 0.20 3.64
N SER A 15 -4.94 0.28 4.91
CA SER A 15 -4.85 1.53 5.67
C SER A 15 -3.39 1.85 5.97
N ASN A 16 -2.95 3.05 5.55
CA ASN A 16 -1.60 3.58 5.78
C ASN A 16 -0.44 2.74 5.21
N VAL A 17 -0.72 1.77 4.33
CA VAL A 17 0.30 0.98 3.65
C VAL A 17 0.70 1.66 2.35
N ARG A 18 1.98 2.03 2.25
CA ARG A 18 2.63 2.55 1.05
C ARG A 18 3.62 1.55 0.48
N VAL A 19 3.83 1.63 -0.82
CA VAL A 19 4.79 0.82 -1.57
C VAL A 19 5.83 1.76 -2.16
N CYS A 20 7.11 1.49 -1.93
CA CYS A 20 8.17 2.24 -2.58
C CYS A 20 8.19 1.99 -4.08
N MET A 21 8.31 3.04 -4.88
CA MET A 21 8.39 2.93 -6.34
C MET A 21 9.78 2.52 -6.85
N LYS A 22 10.81 2.51 -6.00
CA LYS A 22 12.17 2.02 -6.34
C LYS A 22 12.41 0.57 -5.97
N CYS A 23 12.09 0.18 -4.73
CA CYS A 23 12.43 -1.15 -4.19
C CYS A 23 11.20 -1.99 -3.81
N ASN A 24 9.99 -1.51 -4.09
CA ASN A 24 8.72 -2.18 -3.82
C ASN A 24 8.48 -2.58 -2.36
N ALA A 25 9.29 -2.06 -1.43
CA ALA A 25 9.11 -2.28 0.00
C ALA A 25 7.76 -1.72 0.47
N LYS A 26 7.04 -2.50 1.28
CA LYS A 26 5.81 -2.08 1.95
C LYS A 26 6.17 -1.33 3.24
N ILE A 27 5.63 -0.13 3.39
CA ILE A 27 5.90 0.75 4.52
C ILE A 27 4.57 1.19 5.11
N ARG A 28 4.40 1.02 6.42
CA ARG A 28 3.27 1.56 7.15
C ARG A 28 3.63 2.96 7.62
N THR A 29 2.89 3.97 7.17
CA THR A 29 3.08 5.35 7.62
C THR A 29 1.82 6.18 7.46
N ASN A 30 1.50 6.94 8.52
CA ASN A 30 0.39 7.89 8.53
C ASN A 30 0.78 9.23 7.88
N LYS A 31 2.07 9.46 7.57
CA LYS A 31 2.60 10.75 7.07
C LYS A 31 3.34 10.58 5.74
N PRO A 32 2.64 10.54 4.58
CA PRO A 32 3.24 10.35 3.24
C PRO A 32 4.43 11.25 2.96
N GLY A 33 4.23 12.57 3.08
CA GLY A 33 5.15 13.57 2.55
C GLY A 33 6.46 13.67 3.34
N LYS A 34 6.48 13.14 4.56
CA LYS A 34 7.66 13.16 5.43
C LYS A 34 8.37 11.81 5.54
N THR A 35 7.79 10.74 4.97
CA THR A 35 8.34 9.39 5.12
C THR A 35 9.28 9.05 3.97
N LYS A 36 10.47 8.60 4.31
CA LYS A 36 11.43 7.99 3.37
C LYS A 36 11.37 6.46 3.43
N CYS A 37 11.75 5.82 2.34
CA CYS A 37 11.83 4.38 2.29
C CYS A 37 12.90 3.84 3.26
N ARG A 38 12.53 2.92 4.15
CA ARG A 38 13.46 2.33 5.14
C ARG A 38 14.58 1.48 4.51
N LYS A 39 14.38 0.98 3.29
CA LYS A 39 15.38 0.19 2.57
C LYS A 39 16.28 1.04 1.66
N CYS A 40 15.69 1.88 0.81
CA CYS A 40 16.45 2.59 -0.23
C CYS A 40 16.51 4.13 -0.05
N GLY A 41 15.93 4.67 1.03
CA GLY A 41 15.94 6.11 1.31
C GLY A 41 15.04 6.98 0.41
N SER A 42 14.47 6.43 -0.68
CA SER A 42 13.62 7.18 -1.61
C SER A 42 12.36 7.74 -0.96
N LYS A 43 11.97 8.96 -1.34
CA LYS A 43 10.71 9.62 -0.94
C LYS A 43 9.53 9.24 -1.85
N SER A 44 9.78 8.54 -2.95
CA SER A 44 8.76 8.12 -3.92
C SER A 44 8.01 6.89 -3.41
N LEU A 45 6.89 7.14 -2.71
CA LEU A 45 6.02 6.14 -2.10
C LEU A 45 4.60 6.26 -2.65
N ARG A 46 4.08 5.20 -3.26
CA ARG A 46 2.67 5.13 -3.72
C ARG A 46 1.78 4.43 -2.70
N LEU A 47 0.48 4.72 -2.70
CA LEU A 47 -0.48 3.96 -1.90
C LEU A 47 -0.64 2.52 -2.42
N LYS A 48 -0.90 1.58 -1.51
CA LYS A 48 -1.27 0.21 -1.88
C LYS A 48 -2.65 0.24 -2.55
N SER A 49 -2.75 -0.32 -3.75
CA SER A 49 -4.00 -0.42 -4.51
C SER A 49 -5.01 -1.31 -3.78
N LYS A 50 -6.17 -0.74 -3.42
CA LYS A 50 -7.24 -1.42 -2.67
C LYS A 50 -8.10 -2.34 -3.54
N GLN A 51 -8.14 -2.10 -4.84
CA GLN A 51 -8.84 -2.92 -5.83
C GLN A 51 -7.83 -3.45 -6.85
N MET A 52 -8.08 -4.65 -7.36
CA MET A 52 -7.38 -5.13 -8.55
C MET A 52 -7.75 -4.19 -9.70
N LYS A 53 -6.76 -3.65 -10.41
CA LYS A 53 -7.04 -3.00 -11.68
C LYS A 53 -7.67 -4.08 -12.56
N ALA A 54 -8.89 -3.84 -13.04
CA ALA A 54 -9.49 -4.69 -14.06
C ALA A 54 -8.45 -4.81 -15.17
N GLY A 55 -8.01 -6.03 -15.46
CA GLY A 55 -7.02 -6.25 -16.51
C GLY A 55 -7.56 -5.63 -17.78
N ALA A 56 -6.87 -4.62 -18.30
CA ALA A 56 -7.03 -4.24 -19.68
C ALA A 56 -6.60 -5.47 -20.49
N LYS A 57 -7.58 -6.10 -21.15
CA LYS A 57 -7.29 -6.99 -22.28
C LYS A 57 -6.92 -6.11 -23.47
#